data_AF-A0AA97PQB7-F1
#
_entry.id   AF-A0AA97PQB7-F1
#
_cell.length_a   1.000
_cell.length_b   1.000
_cell.length_c   1.000
_cell.angle_alpha   90.00
_cell.angle_beta   90.00
_cell.angle_gamma   90.00
#
_symmetry.space_group_name_H-M   'P 1'
#
loop_
_entity.id
_entity.type
_entity.pdbx_description
1 polymer ?
#
loop_
_entity_poly.entity_id
_entity_poly.type
_entity_poly.pdbx_seq_one_letter_code
_entity_poly.pdbx_strand_id
1 'polypeptide(L)'
;MPHQDGKEDLREAETKELVPQTSIGTTQNEPVLGEEEKPTPEAKAESSKEEKPDDIQYRNTLQTNLLAIGLCLGMFVVALDNTVIDNTGWYGSAYMLTNCALQPMFGKVYTHFNVKWTYLCSLLVFELGSVLCAAATNPAMLSAGRAVAGAGAAALFNGAMNIISYSVPLRKRSIYIGLLAGMYSIASVVGPILGGALTEYVTWRWCFW
;
A
#
# COMPACT_ATOMS: atom_id res chain seq x y z
N MET A 1 34.51 23.27 -53.09
CA MET A 1 34.82 23.80 -51.74
C MET A 1 34.82 25.32 -51.82
N PRO A 2 34.35 26.10 -50.83
CA PRO A 2 33.36 25.89 -49.77
C PRO A 2 32.17 26.90 -49.86
N HIS A 3 31.06 26.62 -49.17
CA HIS A 3 29.93 27.53 -48.93
C HIS A 3 30.30 28.59 -47.88
N GLN A 4 29.96 29.87 -48.12
CA GLN A 4 30.00 30.94 -47.13
C GLN A 4 28.58 31.33 -46.69
N ASP A 5 28.53 31.72 -45.43
CA ASP A 5 27.42 32.05 -44.55
C ASP A 5 27.22 33.58 -44.49
N GLY A 6 25.99 34.00 -44.18
CA GLY A 6 25.72 35.30 -43.55
C GLY A 6 25.09 36.39 -44.40
N LYS A 7 24.02 36.98 -43.84
CA LYS A 7 23.24 38.18 -44.24
C LYS A 7 22.07 37.80 -45.17
N GLU A 8 20.84 37.64 -44.67
CA GLU A 8 19.84 38.73 -44.66
C GLU A 8 18.59 38.34 -43.85
N ASP A 9 18.78 37.63 -42.72
CA ASP A 9 17.93 37.93 -41.57
C ASP A 9 18.11 39.41 -41.24
N LEU A 10 17.01 40.07 -40.85
CA LEU A 10 16.87 41.51 -40.67
C LEU A 10 16.47 42.23 -41.97
N ARG A 11 15.16 42.31 -42.21
CA ARG A 11 14.39 43.54 -41.96
C ARG A 11 13.10 43.45 -42.74
N GLU A 12 12.03 43.20 -42.00
CA GLU A 12 11.13 44.29 -41.62
C GLU A 12 10.17 44.61 -42.75
N ALA A 13 8.92 44.48 -42.35
CA ALA A 13 7.85 45.36 -42.74
C ALA A 13 7.21 45.08 -44.10
N GLU A 14 5.89 44.92 -43.97
CA GLU A 14 4.93 45.57 -44.86
C GLU A 14 4.09 44.68 -45.79
N THR A 15 3.67 43.51 -45.32
CA THR A 15 2.42 42.94 -45.87
C THR A 15 1.57 42.41 -44.72
N LYS A 16 0.91 43.33 -44.01
CA LYS A 16 -0.51 43.74 -44.25
C LYS A 16 -1.44 42.62 -43.80
N GLU A 17 -1.95 42.75 -42.57
CA GLU A 17 -3.27 43.33 -42.30
C GLU A 17 -4.40 42.49 -42.89
N LEU A 18 -5.19 41.86 -42.00
CA LEU A 18 -6.66 41.66 -42.05
C LEU A 18 -7.01 40.52 -41.06
N VAL A 19 -7.23 40.79 -39.76
CA VAL A 19 -8.54 41.19 -39.15
C VAL A 19 -9.40 39.96 -38.78
N PRO A 20 -10.12 39.90 -37.62
CA PRO A 20 -10.00 40.67 -36.38
C PRO A 20 -10.12 39.87 -35.07
N GLN A 21 -9.60 40.52 -34.02
CA GLN A 21 -9.98 40.37 -32.61
C GLN A 21 -11.45 40.76 -32.35
N THR A 22 -12.11 40.03 -31.45
CA THR A 22 -13.24 40.52 -30.63
C THR A 22 -12.87 40.11 -29.20
N SER A 23 -12.20 41.01 -28.47
CA SER A 23 -12.76 41.78 -27.34
C SER A 23 -13.37 40.85 -26.27
N ILE A 24 -12.96 40.83 -25.00
CA ILE A 24 -12.88 41.88 -23.96
C ILE A 24 -12.04 41.20 -22.84
N GLY A 25 -10.93 41.73 -22.33
CA GLY A 25 -10.81 42.91 -21.48
C GLY A 25 -10.72 42.54 -19.98
N THR A 26 -9.48 42.45 -19.47
CA THR A 26 -8.98 43.08 -18.20
C THR A 26 -9.46 42.47 -16.85
N THR A 27 -8.66 42.10 -15.83
CA THR A 27 -7.50 42.71 -15.11
C THR A 27 -6.98 41.63 -14.12
N GLN A 28 -5.69 41.24 -14.07
CA GLN A 28 -4.59 41.80 -13.25
C GLN A 28 -4.15 40.91 -12.05
N ASN A 29 -2.82 40.70 -11.96
CA ASN A 29 -1.95 40.31 -10.81
C ASN A 29 -1.35 38.88 -10.76
N GLU A 30 -0.02 38.81 -10.93
CA GLU A 30 0.94 37.79 -10.44
C GLU A 30 0.95 37.70 -8.88
N PRO A 31 1.55 36.69 -8.18
CA PRO A 31 2.68 35.82 -8.57
C PRO A 31 2.69 34.32 -8.11
N VAL A 32 3.58 33.53 -8.73
CA VAL A 32 4.33 32.30 -8.30
C VAL A 32 3.72 31.34 -7.26
N LEU A 33 3.50 30.06 -7.64
CA LEU A 33 4.08 28.81 -7.05
C LEU A 33 3.23 27.56 -7.40
N GLY A 34 3.85 26.48 -7.89
CA GLY A 34 3.32 25.10 -7.79
C GLY A 34 3.03 24.39 -9.13
N GLU A 35 3.90 23.47 -9.53
CA GLU A 35 3.54 22.37 -10.44
C GLU A 35 2.48 21.50 -9.76
N GLU A 36 1.22 21.66 -10.16
CA GLU A 36 0.12 20.77 -9.79
C GLU A 36 0.02 19.66 -10.85
N GLU A 37 0.65 18.51 -10.59
CA GLU A 37 0.45 17.31 -11.40
C GLU A 37 -0.92 16.70 -11.08
N LYS A 38 -1.84 16.97 -12.01
CA LYS A 38 -3.19 16.41 -12.19
C LYS A 38 -3.29 14.92 -11.81
N PRO A 39 -4.28 14.50 -10.99
CA PRO A 39 -4.45 13.10 -10.61
C PRO A 39 -5.01 12.31 -11.81
N THR A 40 -4.25 11.33 -12.30
CA THR A 40 -4.71 10.42 -13.36
C THR A 40 -5.65 9.35 -12.76
N PRO A 41 -6.80 9.06 -13.41
CA PRO A 41 -7.86 8.22 -12.88
C PRO A 41 -7.82 6.78 -13.44
N GLU A 42 -7.73 5.77 -12.57
CA GLU A 42 -8.07 4.37 -12.86
C GLU A 42 -8.75 3.77 -11.61
N ALA A 43 -10.08 3.89 -11.45
CA ALA A 43 -11.10 3.04 -12.06
C ALA A 43 -10.90 1.54 -11.75
N LYS A 44 -11.45 1.03 -10.64
CA LYS A 44 -12.82 0.51 -10.49
C LYS A 44 -12.93 -1.01 -10.76
N ALA A 45 -12.96 -1.76 -9.66
CA ALA A 45 -13.74 -2.99 -9.57
C ALA A 45 -14.22 -3.14 -8.12
N GLU A 46 -15.10 -2.23 -7.74
CA GLU A 46 -16.15 -2.53 -6.78
C GLU A 46 -16.91 -3.77 -7.28
N SER A 47 -17.00 -4.80 -6.46
CA SER A 47 -18.20 -5.62 -6.42
C SER A 47 -18.69 -5.67 -4.99
N SER A 48 -19.21 -4.51 -4.59
CA SER A 48 -20.35 -4.43 -3.70
C SER A 48 -21.47 -5.27 -4.31
N LYS A 49 -21.65 -6.52 -3.85
CA LYS A 49 -22.99 -7.11 -3.93
C LYS A 49 -23.86 -6.34 -2.95
N GLU A 50 -24.66 -5.47 -3.52
CA GLU A 50 -25.79 -4.81 -2.87
C GLU A 50 -26.81 -5.90 -2.51
N GLU A 51 -26.78 -6.35 -1.26
CA GLU A 51 -27.82 -7.19 -0.67
C GLU A 51 -28.58 -6.35 0.37
N LYS A 52 -29.90 -6.37 0.24
CA LYS A 52 -30.90 -5.54 0.95
C LYS A 52 -30.86 -5.70 2.48
N PRO A 53 -31.44 -4.74 3.23
CA PRO A 53 -31.15 -4.53 4.64
C PRO A 53 -32.04 -5.41 5.52
N ASP A 54 -31.60 -6.63 5.83
CA ASP A 54 -32.29 -7.47 6.81
C ASP A 54 -31.37 -7.69 8.03
N ASP A 55 -31.75 -7.03 9.13
CA ASP A 55 -31.38 -7.29 10.53
C ASP A 55 -29.97 -7.86 10.79
N ILE A 56 -28.93 -7.04 10.55
CA ILE A 56 -27.63 -7.28 11.17
C ILE A 56 -27.79 -6.98 12.66
N GLN A 57 -28.16 -8.00 13.41
CA GLN A 57 -27.99 -8.05 14.86
C GLN A 57 -26.53 -7.66 15.13
N TYR A 58 -26.35 -6.40 15.57
CA TYR A 58 -25.06 -5.77 15.83
C TYR A 58 -24.43 -6.54 16.98
N ARG A 59 -23.73 -7.62 16.64
CA ARG A 59 -23.17 -8.57 17.58
C ARG A 59 -22.19 -7.80 18.45
N ASN A 60 -22.65 -7.40 19.64
CA ASN A 60 -21.99 -6.61 20.68
C ASN A 60 -20.85 -5.71 20.17
N THR A 61 -21.01 -4.39 20.26
CA THR A 61 -19.95 -3.39 19.94
C THR A 61 -18.57 -3.78 20.50
N LEU A 62 -18.53 -4.44 21.67
CA LEU A 62 -17.32 -4.98 22.27
C LEU A 62 -16.66 -6.10 21.45
N GLN A 63 -17.42 -7.04 20.88
CA GLN A 63 -16.88 -8.14 20.07
C GLN A 63 -16.32 -7.63 18.74
N THR A 64 -17.01 -6.69 18.08
CA THR A 64 -16.50 -6.05 16.86
C THR A 64 -15.24 -5.23 17.14
N ASN A 65 -15.18 -4.53 18.27
CA ASN A 65 -13.99 -3.78 18.67
C ASN A 65 -12.82 -4.69 19.06
N LEU A 66 -13.06 -5.79 19.78
CA LEU A 66 -12.02 -6.79 20.09
C LEU A 66 -11.48 -7.44 18.82
N LEU A 67 -12.36 -7.78 17.88
CA LEU A 67 -11.97 -8.31 16.57
C LEU A 67 -11.11 -7.28 15.82
N ALA A 68 -11.56 -6.02 15.77
CA ALA A 68 -10.81 -4.95 15.11
C ALA A 68 -9.43 -4.72 15.76
N ILE A 69 -9.33 -4.75 17.09
CA ILE A 69 -8.04 -4.63 17.80
C ILE A 69 -7.13 -5.80 17.43
N GLY A 70 -7.63 -7.04 17.41
CA GLY A 70 -6.85 -8.20 17.00
C GLY A 70 -6.34 -8.11 15.56
N LEU A 71 -7.18 -7.61 14.65
CA LEU A 71 -6.77 -7.33 13.26
C LEU A 71 -5.75 -6.21 13.16
N CYS A 72 -5.92 -5.12 13.90
CA CYS A 72 -4.95 -4.02 13.95
C CYS A 72 -3.59 -4.51 14.45
N LEU A 73 -3.57 -5.33 15.50
CA LEU A 73 -2.34 -5.94 16.03
C LEU A 73 -1.69 -6.86 14.99
N GLY A 74 -2.46 -7.73 14.34
CA GLY A 74 -1.93 -8.60 13.28
C GLY A 74 -1.32 -7.80 12.12
N MET A 75 -2.04 -6.78 11.64
CA MET A 75 -1.55 -5.89 10.58
C MET A 75 -0.32 -5.07 11.03
N PHE A 76 -0.25 -4.68 12.30
CA PHE A 76 0.92 -4.02 12.86
C PHE A 76 2.15 -4.93 12.86
N VAL A 77 2.00 -6.20 13.26
CA VAL A 77 3.11 -7.17 13.21
C VAL A 77 3.59 -7.41 11.78
N VAL A 78 2.67 -7.57 10.82
CA VAL A 78 3.00 -7.70 9.39
C VAL A 78 3.74 -6.45 8.89
N ALA A 79 3.28 -5.26 9.28
CA ALA A 79 3.91 -4.01 8.90
C ALA A 79 5.31 -3.88 9.51
N LEU A 80 5.50 -4.28 10.77
CA LEU A 80 6.80 -4.32 11.42
C LEU A 80 7.76 -5.29 10.74
N ASP A 81 7.28 -6.50 10.38
CA ASP A 81 8.12 -7.48 9.68
C ASP A 81 8.59 -6.95 8.31
N ASN A 82 7.77 -6.16 7.63
CA ASN A 82 8.16 -5.53 6.37
C ASN A 82 9.22 -4.44 6.57
N THR A 83 9.11 -3.65 7.64
CA THR A 83 9.95 -2.46 7.86
C THR A 83 11.30 -2.76 8.54
N VAL A 84 11.41 -3.84 9.31
CA VAL A 84 12.65 -4.21 10.01
C VAL A 84 13.74 -4.74 9.05
N ILE A 85 13.36 -5.43 7.97
CA ILE A 85 14.30 -6.12 7.05
C ILE A 85 14.75 -5.23 5.86
N ASP A 86 14.29 -3.98 5.81
CA ASP A 86 14.56 -3.07 4.68
C ASP A 86 16.05 -2.67 4.51
N ASN A 87 16.90 -3.10 5.44
CA ASN A 87 18.36 -2.88 5.40
C ASN A 87 19.06 -3.62 4.23
N THR A 88 18.41 -4.58 3.57
CA THR A 88 18.94 -5.21 2.34
C THR A 88 17.85 -5.32 1.28
N GLY A 89 17.87 -4.42 0.30
CA GLY A 89 16.78 -4.25 -0.68
C GLY A 89 16.37 -5.50 -1.47
N TRP A 90 17.26 -6.50 -1.60
CA TRP A 90 16.95 -7.74 -2.30
C TRP A 90 16.01 -8.67 -1.52
N TYR A 91 16.06 -8.68 -0.18
CA TYR A 91 15.13 -9.46 0.65
C TYR A 91 13.75 -8.80 0.69
N GLY A 92 13.71 -7.47 0.83
CA GLY A 92 12.46 -6.70 0.77
C GLY A 92 11.74 -6.87 -0.57
N SER A 93 12.50 -6.90 -1.67
CA SER A 93 11.95 -7.13 -3.02
C SER A 93 11.27 -8.51 -3.15
N ALA A 94 11.84 -9.58 -2.60
CA ALA A 94 11.24 -10.91 -2.65
C ALA A 94 9.90 -10.98 -1.91
N TYR A 95 9.81 -10.30 -0.76
CA TYR A 95 8.58 -10.16 0.00
C TYR A 95 7.52 -9.36 -0.76
N MET A 96 7.89 -8.19 -1.30
CA MET A 96 6.93 -7.34 -2.03
C MET A 96 6.44 -8.01 -3.31
N LEU A 97 7.33 -8.69 -4.05
CA LEU A 97 6.97 -9.40 -5.28
C LEU A 97 5.93 -10.49 -5.03
N THR A 98 6.15 -11.31 -3.99
CA THR A 98 5.21 -12.37 -3.61
C THR A 98 3.90 -11.81 -3.07
N ASN A 99 3.96 -10.75 -2.25
CA ASN A 99 2.78 -10.07 -1.74
C ASN A 99 1.90 -9.55 -2.89
N CYS A 100 2.49 -8.81 -3.85
CA CYS A 100 1.78 -8.28 -5.02
C CYS A 100 1.24 -9.38 -5.94
N ALA A 101 2.02 -10.43 -6.22
CA ALA A 101 1.60 -11.51 -7.11
C ALA A 101 0.43 -12.32 -6.53
N LEU A 102 0.38 -12.51 -5.21
CA LEU A 102 -0.62 -13.34 -4.54
C LEU A 102 -1.86 -12.56 -4.09
N GLN A 103 -1.80 -11.24 -4.04
CA GLN A 103 -2.92 -10.39 -3.66
C GLN A 103 -4.23 -10.69 -4.43
N PRO A 104 -4.25 -10.79 -5.78
CA PRO A 104 -5.47 -11.13 -6.52
C PRO A 104 -5.90 -12.59 -6.32
N MET A 105 -4.95 -13.51 -6.10
CA MET A 105 -5.23 -14.92 -5.86
C MET A 105 -6.02 -15.08 -4.55
N PHE A 106 -5.57 -14.44 -3.47
CA PHE A 106 -6.28 -14.45 -2.19
C PHE A 106 -7.63 -13.76 -2.26
N GLY A 107 -7.79 -12.73 -3.11
CA GLY A 107 -9.09 -12.12 -3.37
C GLY A 107 -10.16 -13.14 -3.77
N LYS A 108 -9.85 -14.09 -4.66
CA LYS A 108 -10.77 -15.19 -5.03
C LYS A 108 -10.90 -16.27 -3.95
N VAL A 109 -9.85 -16.54 -3.18
CA VAL A 109 -9.93 -17.52 -2.08
C VAL A 109 -10.95 -17.05 -1.04
N TYR A 110 -10.96 -15.75 -0.70
CA TYR A 110 -11.89 -15.19 0.27
C TYR A 110 -13.35 -15.14 -0.18
N THR A 111 -13.63 -15.31 -1.48
CA THR A 111 -15.02 -15.41 -1.98
C THR A 111 -15.60 -16.81 -1.92
N HIS A 112 -14.75 -17.85 -1.94
CA HIS A 112 -15.20 -19.25 -1.93
C HIS A 112 -15.09 -19.92 -0.55
N PHE A 113 -14.17 -19.48 0.29
CA PHE A 113 -13.90 -20.09 1.60
C PHE A 113 -14.43 -19.26 2.77
N ASN A 114 -14.65 -19.94 3.90
CA ASN A 114 -15.06 -19.32 5.15
C ASN A 114 -13.99 -18.33 5.65
N VAL A 115 -14.35 -17.05 5.70
CA VAL A 115 -13.44 -15.93 6.04
C VAL A 115 -12.69 -16.17 7.36
N LYS A 116 -13.38 -16.66 8.39
CA LYS A 116 -12.79 -16.92 9.71
C LYS A 116 -11.63 -17.90 9.64
N TRP A 117 -11.83 -19.06 8.99
CA TRP A 117 -10.83 -20.12 8.92
C TRP A 117 -9.70 -19.73 7.96
N THR A 118 -10.02 -19.10 6.83
CA THR A 118 -9.01 -18.62 5.89
C THR A 118 -8.07 -17.60 6.53
N TYR A 119 -8.60 -16.67 7.33
CA TYR A 119 -7.78 -15.69 8.04
C TYR A 119 -6.87 -16.37 9.08
N LEU A 120 -7.39 -17.30 9.87
CA LEU A 120 -6.61 -18.07 10.84
C LEU A 120 -5.50 -18.89 10.18
N CYS A 121 -5.79 -19.58 9.07
CA CYS A 121 -4.78 -20.30 8.31
C CYS A 121 -3.71 -19.36 7.73
N SER A 122 -4.10 -18.20 7.23
CA SER A 122 -3.17 -17.20 6.70
C SER A 122 -2.25 -16.65 7.78
N LEU A 123 -2.78 -16.42 8.98
CA LEU A 123 -2.02 -16.02 10.16
C LEU A 123 -0.97 -17.10 10.54
N LEU A 124 -1.35 -18.37 10.50
CA LEU A 124 -0.41 -19.48 10.74
C LEU A 124 0.68 -19.55 9.66
N VAL A 125 0.34 -19.33 8.39
CA VAL A 125 1.33 -19.29 7.31
C VAL A 125 2.31 -18.13 7.49
N PHE A 126 1.82 -16.97 7.92
CA PHE A 126 2.66 -15.82 8.23
C PHE A 126 3.62 -16.13 9.39
N GLU A 127 3.12 -16.66 10.51
CA GLU A 127 3.93 -17.11 11.65
C GLU A 127 4.99 -18.14 11.24
N LEU A 128 4.62 -19.13 10.42
CA LEU A 128 5.58 -20.11 9.89
C LEU A 128 6.65 -19.45 9.01
N GLY A 129 6.28 -18.43 8.23
CA GLY A 129 7.22 -17.62 7.46
C GLY A 129 8.20 -16.87 8.35
N SER A 130 7.71 -16.25 9.43
CA SER A 130 8.53 -15.56 10.43
C SER A 130 9.49 -16.52 11.14
N VAL A 131 9.01 -17.68 11.59
CA VAL A 131 9.86 -18.72 12.20
C VAL A 131 10.91 -19.25 11.20
N LEU A 132 10.55 -19.38 9.93
CA LEU A 132 11.51 -19.80 8.89
C LEU A 132 12.59 -18.73 8.65
N CYS A 133 12.24 -17.45 8.73
CA CYS A 133 13.20 -16.35 8.74
C CYS A 133 14.08 -16.39 10.02
N ALA A 134 13.49 -16.68 11.18
CA ALA A 134 14.17 -16.87 12.49
C ALA A 134 15.27 -17.92 12.45
N ALA A 135 14.95 -19.07 11.86
CA ALA A 135 15.85 -20.21 11.78
C ALA A 135 16.84 -20.13 10.61
N ALA A 136 16.76 -19.08 9.77
CA ALA A 136 17.52 -19.00 8.54
C ALA A 136 19.02 -18.91 8.80
N THR A 137 19.74 -19.95 8.39
CA THR A 137 21.21 -20.01 8.45
C THR A 137 21.87 -19.71 7.11
N ASN A 138 21.08 -19.74 6.03
CA ASN A 138 21.52 -19.51 4.65
C ASN A 138 20.69 -18.40 3.99
N PRO A 139 21.29 -17.57 3.12
CA PRO A 139 20.60 -16.47 2.44
C PRO A 139 19.44 -16.93 1.55
N ALA A 140 19.55 -18.12 0.94
CA ALA A 140 18.47 -18.73 0.17
C ALA A 140 17.27 -19.13 1.05
N MET A 141 17.53 -19.62 2.27
CA MET A 141 16.48 -19.97 3.24
C MET A 141 15.75 -18.73 3.73
N LEU A 142 16.47 -17.63 3.93
CA LEU A 142 15.88 -16.34 4.29
C LEU A 142 14.99 -15.79 3.16
N SER A 143 15.42 -15.90 1.90
CA SER A 143 14.61 -15.50 0.75
C SER A 143 13.33 -16.35 0.61
N ALA A 144 13.43 -17.67 0.81
CA ALA A 144 12.27 -18.55 0.83
C ALA A 144 11.31 -18.23 1.99
N GLY A 145 11.83 -17.95 3.19
CA GLY A 145 11.05 -17.47 4.33
C GLY A 145 10.28 -16.19 4.01
N ARG A 146 10.93 -15.21 3.37
CA ARG A 146 10.31 -13.95 2.93
C ARG A 146 9.22 -14.16 1.89
N ALA A 147 9.39 -15.10 0.96
CA ALA A 147 8.37 -15.45 -0.01
C ALA A 147 7.11 -16.03 0.66
N VAL A 148 7.29 -16.88 1.68
CA VAL A 148 6.18 -17.46 2.46
C VAL A 148 5.50 -16.40 3.34
N ALA A 149 6.28 -15.56 4.02
CA ALA A 149 5.76 -14.46 4.82
C ALA A 149 4.98 -13.45 3.96
N GLY A 150 5.49 -13.11 2.76
CA GLY A 150 4.81 -12.23 1.80
C GLY A 150 3.48 -12.81 1.30
N ALA A 151 3.42 -14.13 1.09
CA ALA A 151 2.17 -14.82 0.81
C ALA A 151 1.15 -14.71 1.96
N GLY A 152 1.60 -14.93 3.20
CA GLY A 152 0.77 -14.76 4.40
C GLY A 152 0.27 -13.33 4.57
N ALA A 153 1.12 -12.34 4.31
CA ALA A 153 0.79 -10.93 4.40
C ALA A 153 -0.28 -10.50 3.37
N ALA A 154 -0.18 -10.94 2.12
CA ALA A 154 -1.20 -10.68 1.09
C ALA A 154 -2.57 -11.24 1.51
N ALA A 155 -2.56 -12.43 2.09
CA ALA A 155 -3.76 -13.10 2.57
C ALA A 155 -4.35 -12.40 3.80
N LEU A 156 -3.51 -11.95 4.74
CA LEU A 156 -3.94 -11.19 5.92
C LEU A 156 -4.55 -9.84 5.53
N PHE A 157 -3.96 -9.13 4.57
CA PHE A 157 -4.49 -7.84 4.10
C PHE A 157 -5.88 -8.00 3.45
N ASN A 158 -6.03 -8.95 2.54
CA ASN A 158 -7.33 -9.25 1.92
C ASN A 158 -8.34 -9.74 2.96
N GLY A 159 -7.91 -10.60 3.88
CA GLY A 159 -8.73 -11.09 4.98
C GLY A 159 -9.19 -9.98 5.90
N ALA A 160 -8.34 -9.00 6.18
CA ALA A 160 -8.67 -7.85 7.01
C ALA A 160 -9.79 -7.00 6.41
N MET A 161 -9.66 -6.67 5.13
CA MET A 161 -10.69 -5.94 4.38
C MET A 161 -12.01 -6.72 4.35
N ASN A 162 -11.94 -8.04 4.14
CA ASN A 162 -13.12 -8.89 4.06
C ASN A 162 -13.84 -9.02 5.42
N ILE A 163 -13.09 -9.19 6.52
CA ILE A 163 -13.65 -9.26 7.87
C ILE A 163 -14.33 -7.95 8.27
N ILE A 164 -13.71 -6.80 7.97
CA ILE A 164 -14.30 -5.49 8.21
C ILE A 164 -15.58 -5.32 7.39
N SER A 165 -15.58 -5.79 6.15
CA SER A 165 -16.77 -5.77 5.30
C SER A 165 -17.93 -6.54 5.95
N TYR A 166 -17.70 -7.75 6.44
CA TYR A 166 -18.76 -8.54 7.07
C TYR A 166 -19.15 -8.08 8.48
N SER A 167 -18.24 -7.46 9.23
CA SER A 167 -18.45 -7.15 10.66
C SER A 167 -18.92 -5.72 10.93
N VAL A 168 -18.71 -4.79 9.99
CA VAL A 168 -18.93 -3.35 10.20
C VAL A 168 -19.86 -2.77 9.12
N PRO A 169 -20.87 -1.96 9.49
CA PRO A 169 -21.72 -1.27 8.52
C PRO A 169 -20.92 -0.29 7.67
N LEU A 170 -21.30 -0.13 6.39
CA LEU A 170 -20.62 0.67 5.36
C LEU A 170 -20.12 2.04 5.87
N ARG A 171 -20.93 2.76 6.64
CA ARG A 171 -20.61 4.10 7.17
C ARG A 171 -19.41 4.15 8.12
N LYS A 172 -19.12 3.05 8.83
CA LYS A 172 -18.01 2.97 9.79
C LYS A 172 -16.77 2.29 9.21
N ARG A 173 -16.89 1.58 8.07
CA ARG A 173 -15.77 0.82 7.46
C ARG A 173 -14.55 1.70 7.17
N SER A 174 -14.76 2.93 6.69
CA SER A 174 -13.68 3.89 6.40
C SER A 174 -12.85 4.26 7.64
N ILE A 175 -13.47 4.34 8.83
CA ILE A 175 -12.78 4.63 10.09
C ILE A 175 -11.83 3.47 10.44
N TYR A 176 -12.28 2.23 10.29
CA TYR A 176 -11.44 1.05 10.57
C TYR A 176 -10.31 0.90 9.55
N ILE A 177 -10.56 1.16 8.27
CA ILE A 177 -9.51 1.16 7.23
C ILE A 177 -8.50 2.28 7.51
N GLY A 178 -8.95 3.46 7.93
CA GLY A 178 -8.06 4.55 8.35
C GLY A 178 -7.22 4.20 9.57
N LEU A 179 -7.79 3.49 10.55
CA LEU A 179 -7.05 2.93 11.70
C LEU A 179 -5.98 1.92 11.27
N LEU A 180 -6.29 1.04 10.32
CA LEU A 180 -5.31 0.09 9.77
C LEU A 180 -4.15 0.82 9.10
N ALA A 181 -4.44 1.83 8.26
CA ALA A 181 -3.43 2.65 7.61
C ALA A 181 -2.57 3.42 8.64
N GLY A 182 -3.22 4.00 9.67
CA GLY A 182 -2.51 4.67 10.76
C GLY A 182 -1.57 3.74 11.53
N MET A 183 -1.98 2.49 11.77
CA MET A 183 -1.13 1.49 12.40
C MET A 183 0.07 1.11 11.53
N TYR A 184 -0.11 1.08 10.21
CA TYR A 184 0.96 0.88 9.24
C TYR A 184 1.98 2.03 9.29
N SER A 185 1.52 3.28 9.41
CA SER A 185 2.40 4.44 9.59
C SER A 185 3.19 4.37 10.91
N ILE A 186 2.55 3.95 12.01
CA ILE A 186 3.25 3.75 13.29
C ILE A 186 4.32 2.66 13.14
N ALA A 187 3.98 1.53 12.52
CA ALA A 187 4.93 0.44 12.26
C ALA A 187 6.11 0.88 11.39
N SER A 188 5.90 1.80 10.44
CA SER A 188 6.97 2.37 9.61
C SER A 188 7.98 3.19 10.41
N VAL A 189 7.56 3.85 11.49
CA VAL A 189 8.48 4.59 12.38
C VAL A 189 9.14 3.64 13.37
N VAL A 190 8.36 2.71 13.91
CA VAL A 190 8.79 1.75 14.95
C VAL A 190 9.76 0.70 14.38
N GLY A 191 9.59 0.29 13.12
CA GLY A 191 10.41 -0.72 12.46
C GLY A 191 11.91 -0.40 12.43
N PRO A 192 12.33 0.73 11.84
CA PRO A 192 13.74 1.13 11.82
C PRO A 192 14.32 1.33 13.22
N ILE A 193 13.51 1.84 14.17
CA ILE A 193 13.93 2.03 15.56
C ILE A 193 14.23 0.69 16.23
N LEU A 194 13.34 -0.30 16.07
CA LEU A 194 13.58 -1.66 16.57
C LEU A 194 14.74 -2.34 15.85
N GLY A 195 14.83 -2.22 14.52
CA GLY A 195 15.94 -2.78 13.75
C GLY A 195 17.30 -2.21 14.15
N GLY A 196 17.37 -0.90 14.42
CA GLY A 196 18.56 -0.23 14.93
C GLY A 196 18.93 -0.67 16.35
N ALA A 197 17.95 -0.68 17.27
CA ALA A 197 18.18 -1.11 18.65
C ALA A 197 18.61 -2.58 18.75
N LEU A 198 18.04 -3.48 17.94
CA LEU A 198 18.45 -4.89 17.93
C LEU A 198 19.89 -5.08 17.44
N THR A 199 20.32 -4.25 16.48
CA THR A 199 21.69 -4.25 15.96
C THR A 199 22.69 -3.77 17.01
N GLU A 200 22.30 -2.81 17.86
CA GLU A 200 23.17 -2.21 18.88
C GLU A 200 23.29 -3.05 20.16
N TYR A 201 22.20 -3.71 20.61
CA TYR A 201 22.14 -4.29 21.97
C TYR A 201 22.19 -5.83 22.05
N VAL A 202 21.80 -6.60 21.02
CA VAL A 202 21.46 -8.04 21.23
C VAL A 202 22.17 -9.03 20.28
N THR A 203 22.98 -8.57 19.32
CA THR A 203 23.61 -9.39 18.24
C THR A 203 22.63 -9.67 17.09
N TRP A 204 23.09 -9.48 15.83
CA TRP A 204 22.36 -9.63 14.55
C TRP A 204 21.38 -10.83 14.44
N ARG A 205 21.61 -11.93 15.16
CA ARG A 205 20.78 -13.15 15.13
C ARG A 205 19.39 -12.99 15.75
N TRP A 206 19.18 -11.99 16.61
CA TRP A 206 17.88 -11.73 17.23
C TRP A 206 16.93 -10.90 16.37
N CYS A 207 17.40 -10.29 15.27
CA CYS A 207 16.53 -9.59 14.31
C CYS A 207 15.56 -10.51 13.55
N PHE A 208 15.70 -11.83 13.71
CA PHE A 208 14.84 -12.79 13.04
C PHE A 208 13.83 -13.48 13.97
N TRP A 209 13.87 -13.22 15.29
CA TRP A 209 12.87 -13.73 16.26
C TRP A 209 11.69 -12.80 16.42
#